data_AF-A0AAE1QNL4-F1
#
_entry.id   AF-A0AAE1QNL4-F1
#
_cell.length_a   1.000
_cell.length_b   1.000
_cell.length_c   1.000
_cell.angle_alpha   90.00
_cell.angle_beta   90.00
_cell.angle_gamma   90.00
#
_symmetry.space_group_name_H-M   'P 1'
#
loop_
_entity.id
_entity.type
_entity.pdbx_description
1 polymer ?
#
loop_
_entity_poly.entity_id
_entity_poly.type
_entity_poly.pdbx_seq_one_letter_code
_entity_poly.pdbx_strand_id
1 'polypeptide(L)'
;MGEGSERGRVKIADMGFSRLFNSPLKPLADLDPVVVTFWYRAPELLLGARHYTKAIDIWAIGCIFAELLTYEPIFHCRQEDIKTSNPYHHDQLDRIFNVMGFPQDKDWEDIRKMPEHIFFDDNDKKTKGKVLDKFTAWNINFIYTDFIA
;
A
#
# COMPACT_ATOMS: atom_id res chain seq x y z
N MET A 1 2.25 28.85 -0.01
CA MET A 1 2.63 28.77 1.42
C MET A 1 1.97 29.93 2.14
N GLY A 2 1.27 29.71 3.24
CA GLY A 2 0.63 30.79 3.97
C GLY A 2 1.65 31.79 4.52
N GLU A 3 1.34 33.08 4.41
CA GLU A 3 2.07 34.15 5.11
C GLU A 3 1.68 34.18 6.59
N GLY A 4 2.53 34.78 7.44
CA GLY A 4 2.25 34.95 8.88
C GLY A 4 2.69 33.78 9.79
N SER A 5 2.07 33.66 10.96
CA SER A 5 2.48 32.74 12.05
C SER A 5 2.40 31.25 11.71
N GLU A 6 1.76 30.91 10.60
CA GLU A 6 1.53 29.54 10.14
C GLU A 6 2.47 29.13 8.99
N ARG A 7 3.45 29.98 8.64
CA ARG A 7 4.39 29.71 7.55
C ARG A 7 5.12 28.38 7.79
N GLY A 8 5.03 27.48 6.80
CA GLY A 8 5.67 26.16 6.83
C GLY A 8 4.94 25.10 7.67
N ARG A 9 3.74 25.39 8.23
CA ARG A 9 2.97 24.40 8.98
C ARG A 9 2.24 23.43 8.03
N VAL A 10 2.53 22.14 8.17
CA VAL A 10 1.81 21.06 7.49
C VAL A 10 0.44 20.86 8.13
N LYS A 11 -0.61 20.74 7.30
CA LYS A 11 -1.97 20.42 7.72
C LYS A 11 -2.50 19.32 6.79
N ILE A 12 -2.87 18.18 7.37
CA ILE A 12 -3.54 17.12 6.62
C ILE A 12 -4.97 17.58 6.33
N ALA A 13 -5.40 17.44 5.09
CA ALA A 13 -6.72 17.83 4.61
C ALA A 13 -7.36 16.67 3.85
N ASP A 14 -8.61 16.85 3.43
CA ASP A 14 -9.42 15.87 2.69
C ASP A 14 -9.65 14.54 3.44
N MET A 15 -10.60 14.59 4.38
CA MET A 15 -11.05 13.43 5.15
C MET A 15 -12.20 12.66 4.47
N GLY A 16 -12.40 12.83 3.15
CA GLY A 16 -13.52 12.22 2.40
C GLY A 16 -13.53 10.68 2.44
N PHE A 17 -12.36 10.07 2.61
CA PHE A 17 -12.19 8.62 2.76
C PHE A 17 -11.98 8.15 4.20
N SER A 18 -12.02 9.04 5.19
CA SER A 18 -11.88 8.66 6.60
C SER A 18 -12.99 7.69 7.05
N ARG A 19 -12.65 6.80 7.99
CA ARG A 19 -13.56 5.80 8.55
C ARG A 19 -13.46 5.80 10.08
N LEU A 20 -14.60 5.61 10.75
CA LEU A 20 -14.63 5.41 12.19
C LEU A 20 -14.35 3.94 12.52
N PHE A 21 -13.40 3.71 13.41
CA PHE A 21 -13.12 2.40 14.01
C PHE A 21 -14.09 2.13 15.17
N ASN A 22 -15.40 2.08 14.88
CA ASN A 22 -16.40 1.69 15.87
C ASN A 22 -16.73 0.21 15.69
N SER A 23 -16.90 -0.51 16.80
CA SER A 23 -17.43 -1.88 16.75
C SER A 23 -18.95 -1.82 16.51
N PRO A 24 -19.50 -2.55 15.52
CA PRO A 24 -18.82 -3.47 14.60
C PRO A 24 -18.15 -2.74 13.42
N LEU A 25 -16.95 -3.20 13.04
CA LEU A 25 -16.23 -2.66 11.89
C LEU A 25 -17.05 -2.86 10.60
N LYS A 26 -17.32 -1.77 9.88
CA LYS A 26 -17.97 -1.85 8.57
C LYS A 26 -16.97 -2.35 7.52
N PRO A 27 -17.31 -3.37 6.71
CA PRO A 27 -16.46 -3.83 5.61
C PRO A 27 -16.26 -2.73 4.55
N LEU A 28 -15.08 -2.73 3.91
CA LEU A 28 -14.75 -1.80 2.82
C LEU A 28 -15.64 -1.96 1.57
N ALA A 29 -16.16 -3.16 1.32
CA ALA A 29 -16.80 -3.55 0.07
C ALA A 29 -18.08 -2.76 -0.27
N ASP A 30 -18.73 -2.12 0.71
CA ASP A 30 -20.04 -1.48 0.52
C ASP A 30 -19.98 0.02 0.25
N LEU A 31 -18.80 0.67 0.34
CA LEU A 31 -18.72 2.15 0.44
C LEU A 31 -17.68 2.85 -0.42
N ASP A 32 -16.77 2.15 -1.09
CA ASP A 32 -15.67 2.82 -1.79
C ASP A 32 -16.02 3.10 -3.26
N PRO A 33 -16.13 4.39 -3.68
CA PRO A 33 -16.15 4.72 -5.09
C PRO A 33 -14.84 4.25 -5.73
N VAL A 34 -14.89 3.85 -7.01
CA VAL A 34 -13.72 3.41 -7.78
C VAL A 34 -12.63 4.48 -7.69
N VAL A 35 -11.61 4.21 -6.89
CA VAL A 35 -10.46 5.11 -6.69
C VAL A 35 -9.56 4.96 -7.91
N VAL A 36 -9.14 6.08 -8.51
CA VAL A 36 -8.43 6.10 -9.80
C VAL A 36 -6.90 6.04 -9.62
N THR A 37 -6.38 6.19 -8.41
CA THR A 37 -4.92 6.21 -8.13
C THR A 37 -4.52 5.28 -6.99
N PHE A 38 -3.84 4.18 -7.32
CA PHE A 38 -3.45 3.12 -6.37
C PHE A 38 -2.02 3.21 -5.82
N TRP A 39 -1.26 4.25 -6.17
CA TRP A 39 0.18 4.35 -5.85
C TRP A 39 0.49 4.39 -4.35
N TYR A 40 -0.46 4.87 -3.54
CA TYR A 40 -0.36 4.97 -2.08
C TYR A 40 -1.14 3.88 -1.35
N ARG A 41 -1.75 2.94 -2.08
CA ARG A 41 -2.59 1.88 -1.49
C ARG A 41 -1.72 0.74 -0.96
N ALA A 42 -2.00 0.31 0.26
CA ALA A 42 -1.30 -0.79 0.90
C ALA A 42 -1.57 -2.14 0.19
N PRO A 43 -0.59 -3.05 0.13
CA PRO A 43 -0.72 -4.32 -0.60
C PRO A 43 -1.80 -5.23 -0.02
N GLU A 44 -2.10 -5.18 1.28
CA GLU A 44 -3.21 -5.95 1.86
C GLU A 44 -4.58 -5.52 1.28
N LEU A 45 -4.76 -4.24 0.97
CA LEU A 45 -5.97 -3.77 0.31
C LEU A 45 -6.03 -4.21 -1.16
N LEU A 46 -4.88 -4.25 -1.84
CA LEU A 46 -4.77 -4.78 -3.21
C LEU A 46 -5.00 -6.30 -3.26
N LEU A 47 -4.75 -7.00 -2.15
CA LEU A 47 -5.05 -8.42 -1.95
C LEU A 47 -6.46 -8.69 -1.41
N GLY A 48 -7.31 -7.66 -1.32
CA GLY A 48 -8.72 -7.81 -0.97
C GLY A 48 -9.02 -7.82 0.53
N ALA A 49 -8.14 -7.29 1.38
CA ALA A 49 -8.45 -7.10 2.80
C ALA A 49 -9.71 -6.25 2.97
N ARG A 50 -10.65 -6.74 3.78
CA ARG A 50 -11.98 -6.12 3.97
C ARG A 50 -12.03 -5.12 5.11
N HIS A 51 -10.97 -5.03 5.91
CA HIS A 51 -10.89 -4.19 7.09
C HIS A 51 -9.78 -3.17 6.92
N TYR A 52 -10.13 -1.89 7.09
CA TYR A 52 -9.12 -0.84 7.21
C TYR A 52 -8.37 -1.04 8.52
N THR A 53 -7.06 -0.82 8.52
CA THR A 53 -6.22 -0.82 9.71
C THR A 53 -5.42 0.48 9.72
N LYS A 54 -4.91 0.86 10.90
CA LYS A 54 -4.02 2.02 11.02
C LYS A 54 -2.73 1.84 10.21
N ALA A 55 -2.31 0.61 9.94
CA ALA A 55 -1.11 0.31 9.16
C ALA A 55 -1.22 0.77 7.69
N ILE A 56 -2.43 0.84 7.14
CA ILE A 56 -2.66 1.35 5.78
C ILE A 56 -2.27 2.83 5.67
N ASP A 57 -2.57 3.64 6.69
CA ASP A 57 -2.15 5.05 6.73
C ASP A 57 -0.63 5.18 6.85
N ILE A 58 0.02 4.30 7.62
CA ILE A 58 1.48 4.25 7.75
C ILE A 58 2.15 3.89 6.42
N TRP A 59 1.59 2.94 5.67
CA TRP A 59 2.06 2.62 4.32
C TRP A 59 2.01 3.84 3.40
N ALA A 60 0.87 4.54 3.35
CA ALA A 60 0.71 5.74 2.53
C ALA A 60 1.70 6.85 2.91
N ILE A 61 1.94 7.06 4.21
CA ILE A 61 2.97 8.00 4.71
C ILE A 61 4.36 7.58 4.24
N GLY A 62 4.68 6.28 4.27
CA GLY A 62 5.93 5.74 3.74
C GLY A 62 6.11 6.03 2.24
N CYS A 63 5.06 5.85 1.45
CA CYS A 63 5.07 6.21 0.02
C CYS A 63 5.32 7.71 -0.20
N ILE A 64 4.63 8.58 0.54
CA ILE A 64 4.82 10.04 0.47
C ILE A 64 6.25 10.42 0.86
N PHE A 65 6.79 9.81 1.92
CA PHE A 65 8.15 10.09 2.37
C PHE A 65 9.19 9.66 1.33
N ALA A 66 9.02 8.48 0.72
CA ALA A 66 9.88 8.04 -0.37
C ALA A 66 9.83 8.99 -1.58
N GLU A 67 8.62 9.41 -1.98
CA GLU A 67 8.44 10.36 -3.08
C GLU A 67 9.04 11.73 -2.79
N LEU A 68 8.98 12.22 -1.56
CA LEU A 68 9.65 13.48 -1.18
C LEU A 68 11.18 13.39 -1.29
N LEU A 69 11.77 12.20 -1.15
CA LEU A 69 13.21 11.99 -1.28
C LEU A 69 13.64 11.83 -2.74
N THR A 70 12.83 11.19 -3.58
CA THR A 70 13.15 10.87 -4.97
C THR A 70 12.56 11.84 -5.99
N TYR A 71 11.62 12.69 -5.55
CA TYR A 71 10.76 13.54 -6.39
C TYR A 71 9.88 12.76 -7.38
N GLU A 72 9.76 11.44 -7.23
CA GLU A 72 9.04 10.54 -8.13
C GLU A 72 8.25 9.51 -7.31
N PRO A 73 6.98 9.19 -7.64
CA PRO A 73 6.20 8.22 -6.89
C PRO A 73 6.84 6.84 -6.92
N ILE A 74 7.16 6.29 -5.75
CA ILE A 74 7.91 5.03 -5.62
C ILE A 74 7.23 3.85 -6.32
N PHE A 75 5.89 3.77 -6.24
CA PHE A 75 5.07 2.73 -6.85
C PHE A 75 4.19 3.25 -8.00
N HIS A 76 4.74 4.13 -8.84
CA HIS A 76 4.05 4.63 -10.02
C HIS A 76 3.59 3.50 -10.96
N CYS A 77 2.29 3.45 -11.27
CA CYS A 77 1.64 2.50 -12.19
C CYS A 77 0.67 3.25 -13.11
N ARG A 78 0.61 2.91 -14.41
CA ARG A 78 -0.18 3.68 -15.39
C ARG A 78 -1.68 3.41 -15.21
N GLN A 79 -2.51 4.44 -15.42
CA GLN A 79 -3.97 4.31 -15.31
C GLN A 79 -4.59 3.33 -16.31
N GLU A 80 -3.89 3.06 -17.43
CA GLU A 80 -4.32 2.15 -18.50
C GLU A 80 -4.39 0.68 -18.06
N ASP A 81 -3.74 0.37 -16.94
CA ASP A 81 -3.67 -0.95 -16.30
C ASP A 81 -4.81 -1.13 -15.25
N ILE A 82 -5.49 -0.03 -14.91
CA ILE A 82 -6.62 0.02 -13.97
C ILE A 82 -7.94 -0.04 -14.75
N LYS A 83 -8.21 -1.16 -15.42
CA LYS A 83 -9.42 -1.30 -16.26
C LYS A 83 -10.61 -1.99 -15.60
N THR A 84 -10.46 -2.44 -14.35
CA THR A 84 -11.50 -3.22 -13.66
C THR A 84 -11.84 -2.63 -12.31
N SER A 85 -13.13 -2.67 -11.97
CA SER A 85 -13.66 -2.38 -10.62
C SER A 85 -13.32 -3.47 -9.60
N ASN A 86 -12.52 -4.47 -9.99
CA ASN A 86 -11.98 -5.47 -9.09
C ASN A 86 -10.90 -4.81 -8.22
N PRO A 87 -10.92 -4.93 -6.87
CA PRO A 87 -9.84 -4.47 -6.00
C PRO A 87 -8.47 -5.08 -6.33
N TYR A 88 -8.44 -6.19 -7.07
CA TYR A 88 -7.22 -6.82 -7.54
C TYR A 88 -6.60 -6.06 -8.71
N HIS A 89 -5.61 -5.23 -8.40
CA HIS A 89 -4.77 -4.54 -9.38
C HIS A 89 -3.39 -5.21 -9.47
N HIS A 90 -3.31 -6.23 -10.32
CA HIS A 90 -2.11 -7.06 -10.48
C HIS A 90 -0.86 -6.22 -10.78
N ASP A 91 -0.94 -5.27 -11.70
CA ASP A 91 0.21 -4.46 -12.12
C ASP A 91 0.74 -3.54 -11.00
N GLN A 92 -0.14 -3.10 -10.10
CA GLN A 92 0.25 -2.32 -8.92
C GLN A 92 0.98 -3.19 -7.91
N LEU A 93 0.49 -4.41 -7.64
CA LEU A 93 1.16 -5.38 -6.77
C LEU A 93 2.52 -5.78 -7.34
N ASP A 94 2.58 -6.04 -8.65
CA ASP A 94 3.82 -6.35 -9.33
C ASP A 94 4.85 -5.25 -9.22
N ARG A 95 4.42 -3.99 -9.34
CA ARG A 95 5.31 -2.83 -9.13
C ARG A 95 5.84 -2.79 -7.70
N ILE A 96 4.99 -3.02 -6.71
CA ILE A 96 5.41 -3.06 -5.30
C ILE A 96 6.47 -4.15 -5.10
N PHE A 97 6.23 -5.36 -5.58
CA PHE A 97 7.19 -6.47 -5.42
C PHE A 97 8.47 -6.30 -6.24
N ASN A 98 8.43 -5.60 -7.38
CA ASN A 98 9.64 -5.26 -8.14
C ASN A 98 10.55 -4.29 -7.37
N VAL A 99 9.98 -3.41 -6.54
CA VAL A 99 10.74 -2.43 -5.74
C VAL A 99 11.14 -3.01 -4.38
N MET A 100 10.22 -3.70 -3.69
CA MET A 100 10.41 -4.17 -2.31
C MET A 100 10.93 -5.61 -2.22
N GLY A 101 10.85 -6.38 -3.31
CA GLY A 101 11.00 -7.83 -3.31
C GLY A 101 9.69 -8.55 -2.96
N PHE A 102 9.62 -9.84 -3.31
CA PHE A 102 8.48 -10.68 -2.95
C PHE A 102 8.58 -11.13 -1.47
N PRO A 103 7.52 -10.95 -0.65
CA PRO A 103 7.56 -11.31 0.76
C PRO A 103 7.71 -12.82 0.94
N GLN A 104 8.62 -13.25 1.82
CA GLN A 104 8.68 -14.66 2.23
C GLN A 104 7.63 -14.93 3.32
N ASP A 105 7.30 -16.20 3.54
CA ASP A 105 6.31 -16.60 4.57
C ASP A 105 6.64 -16.01 5.96
N LYS A 106 7.92 -15.87 6.30
CA LYS A 106 8.39 -15.30 7.57
C LYS A 106 8.18 -13.78 7.69
N ASP A 107 8.10 -13.07 6.57
CA ASP A 107 7.98 -11.61 6.53
C ASP A 107 6.50 -11.21 6.53
N TRP A 108 5.61 -12.11 6.06
CA TRP A 108 4.16 -11.91 6.07
C TRP A 108 3.40 -13.25 6.17
N GLU A 109 3.26 -13.77 7.39
CA GLU A 109 2.63 -15.09 7.62
C GLU A 109 1.16 -15.13 7.20
N ASP A 110 0.45 -14.01 7.39
CA ASP A 110 -0.97 -13.89 7.09
C ASP A 110 -1.30 -13.68 5.61
N ILE A 111 -0.29 -13.58 4.74
CA ILE A 111 -0.51 -13.38 3.30
C ILE A 111 -1.36 -14.51 2.70
N ARG A 112 -1.20 -15.74 3.21
CA ARG A 112 -1.96 -16.93 2.78
C ARG A 112 -3.45 -16.88 3.13
N LYS A 113 -3.84 -16.02 4.06
CA LYS A 113 -5.23 -15.81 4.48
C LYS A 113 -5.95 -14.77 3.62
N MET A 114 -5.20 -14.06 2.76
CA MET A 114 -5.78 -13.02 1.92
C MET A 114 -6.62 -13.63 0.79
N PRO A 115 -7.80 -13.06 0.46
CA PRO A 115 -8.71 -13.58 -0.56
C PRO A 115 -8.05 -13.83 -1.92
N GLU A 116 -7.16 -12.94 -2.33
CA GLU A 116 -6.55 -12.95 -3.66
C GLU A 116 -5.16 -13.63 -3.70
N HIS A 117 -4.71 -14.27 -2.60
CA HIS A 117 -3.39 -14.96 -2.55
C HIS A 117 -3.27 -16.09 -3.58
N ILE A 118 -4.40 -16.67 -4.00
CA ILE A 118 -4.46 -17.78 -4.97
C ILE A 118 -3.97 -17.41 -6.39
N PHE A 119 -3.81 -16.11 -6.69
CA PHE A 119 -3.39 -15.65 -8.01
C PHE A 119 -1.87 -15.56 -8.17
N PHE A 120 -1.08 -15.81 -7.12
CA PHE A 120 0.37 -15.87 -7.22
C PHE A 120 0.83 -17.25 -7.71
N ASP A 121 1.51 -17.28 -8.86
CA ASP A 121 2.09 -18.52 -9.38
C ASP A 121 3.47 -18.80 -8.74
N ASP A 122 3.90 -20.06 -8.67
CA ASP A 122 5.18 -20.44 -8.06
C ASP A 122 6.40 -19.86 -8.79
N ASN A 123 6.20 -19.34 -10.01
CA ASN A 123 7.20 -18.60 -10.80
C ASN A 123 7.43 -17.17 -10.29
N ASP A 124 6.42 -16.51 -9.71
CA ASP A 124 6.56 -15.15 -9.15
C ASP A 124 7.44 -15.15 -7.91
N LYS A 125 7.36 -16.24 -7.13
CA LYS A 125 8.18 -16.48 -5.92
C LYS A 125 9.67 -16.64 -6.21
N LYS A 126 10.04 -17.06 -7.43
CA LYS A 126 11.43 -17.40 -7.81
C LYS A 126 12.15 -16.28 -8.57
N THR A 127 11.42 -15.42 -9.26
CA THR A 127 12.02 -14.51 -10.27
C THR A 127 12.32 -13.11 -9.72
N LYS A 128 11.62 -12.64 -8.68
CA LYS A 128 11.75 -11.26 -8.16
C LYS A 128 12.71 -11.14 -6.98
N GLY A 129 13.80 -11.91 -7.04
CA GLY A 129 14.89 -11.87 -6.06
C GLY A 129 16.05 -10.99 -6.53
N LYS A 130 16.32 -9.93 -5.77
CA LYS A 130 17.52 -9.05 -5.79
C LYS A 130 17.44 -7.79 -6.65
N VAL A 131 16.91 -6.71 -6.06
CA VAL A 131 17.55 -5.38 -6.09
C VAL A 131 17.36 -4.73 -4.72
N LEU A 132 18.22 -5.09 -3.77
CA LEU A 132 18.40 -4.32 -2.53
C LEU A 132 19.55 -3.35 -2.76
N ASP A 133 19.28 -2.24 -3.45
CA ASP A 133 20.24 -1.14 -3.57
C ASP A 133 19.87 -0.02 -2.59
N LYS A 134 20.63 0.01 -1.49
CA LYS A 134 21.04 1.09 -0.56
C LYS A 134 20.09 2.22 -0.14
N PHE A 135 18.85 2.29 -0.60
CA PHE A 135 17.85 3.28 -0.16
C PHE A 135 16.53 2.66 0.36
N THR A 136 16.30 1.37 0.13
CA THR A 136 15.15 0.57 0.61
C THR A 136 15.29 0.07 2.05
N ALA A 137 15.79 0.91 2.96
CA ALA A 137 15.88 0.59 4.39
C ALA A 137 14.54 0.77 5.15
N TRP A 138 13.45 1.10 4.45
CA TRP A 138 12.09 0.80 4.94
C TRP A 138 11.80 -0.65 4.57
N ASN A 139 12.38 -1.57 5.33
CA ASN A 139 12.14 -2.99 5.20
C ASN A 139 10.62 -3.24 5.32
N ILE A 140 10.01 -4.07 4.47
CA ILE A 140 8.63 -4.55 4.69
C ILE A 140 8.47 -5.02 6.14
N ASN A 141 9.52 -5.60 6.72
CA ASN A 141 9.58 -5.94 8.13
C ASN A 141 9.25 -4.75 9.08
N PHE A 142 9.73 -3.53 8.86
CA PHE A 142 9.42 -2.40 9.76
C PHE A 142 7.93 -1.99 9.75
N ILE A 143 7.24 -2.18 8.62
CA ILE A 143 5.80 -1.90 8.53
C ILE A 143 4.97 -3.10 9.01
N TYR A 144 5.36 -4.34 8.66
CA TYR A 144 4.55 -5.54 8.90
C TYR A 144 4.87 -6.28 10.20
N THR A 145 6.10 -6.23 10.73
CA THR A 145 6.44 -6.90 12.00
C THR A 145 6.17 -6.04 13.23
N ASP A 146 6.23 -4.71 13.12
CA ASP A 146 6.07 -3.80 14.27
C ASP A 146 4.68 -3.15 14.37
N PHE A 147 3.89 -3.08 13.28
CA PHE A 147 2.60 -2.36 13.26
C PHE A 147 1.37 -3.19 12.86
N ILE A 148 1.54 -4.44 12.41
CA ILE A 148 0.44 -5.31 11.95
C ILE A 148 0.08 -6.44 12.94
N ALA A 149 0.78 -6.55 14.08
CA ALA A 149 0.41 -7.44 15.18
C ALA A 149 -0.78 -6.92 16.01
#